data_AF-A0A0C3I0Y5-F1
#
_entry.id   AF-A0A0C3I0Y5-F1
#
_cell.length_a   1.000
_cell.length_b   1.000
_cell.length_c   1.000
_cell.angle_alpha   90.00
_cell.angle_beta   90.00
_cell.angle_gamma   90.00
#
_symmetry.space_group_name_H-M   'P 1'
#
loop_
_entity.id
_entity.type
_entity.pdbx_description
1 polymer ?
#
loop_
_entity_poly.entity_id
_entity_poly.type
_entity_poly.pdbx_seq_one_letter_code
_entity_poly.pdbx_strand_id
1 'polypeptide(L)'
;MAPSVDAINLSEFGQDYYSSGLRAKYNIEVARLTAPTSQRPQKAADIAYEPNISSYLARSSARTCSTELVKDVPEGWPKTLSGPMAWTGSDFMNESEWLYTLSSNDKKEVNSALGHFKNLGLPFHKVSKESFPLPSLASLLLKTCDDIYQGRGFAVIRGLNPNEYTPEDFAVIFLGISGYIAERRGKQDQRGTMMMHVIDRNPGDAYNTIGRAKQPFHTDVVCDTLALATRNCSSQGGRGFVASSWTVYNELAATRPDLIHTLSQPNWPHDTALLYHANNKVVLSFSRRLLTGHIDSPRTPGVPGLTEEQAEALDAIQFIAQKHRLGMSLKKGDLRFINNMSMIHSREAFEDDEENHRHLLRLWLSNRDKKWELDPELELAWARVFEDQERDTRWDADPVWLNGKIIRAESCD
;
A
#
# COMPACT_ATOMS: atom_id res chain seq x y z
N MET A 1 17.72 -27.93 23.36
CA MET A 1 16.38 -27.73 23.96
C MET A 1 15.80 -26.50 23.30
N ALA A 2 14.77 -26.68 22.47
CA ALA A 2 14.07 -25.56 21.85
C ALA A 2 13.29 -24.82 22.95
N PRO A 3 13.31 -23.48 23.01
CA PRO A 3 12.46 -22.76 23.95
C PRO A 3 10.99 -23.03 23.61
N SER A 4 10.19 -23.35 24.63
CA SER A 4 8.76 -23.54 24.50
C SER A 4 8.13 -22.24 24.01
N VAL A 5 7.48 -22.29 22.85
CA VAL A 5 6.66 -21.19 22.34
C VAL A 5 5.38 -21.18 23.17
N ASP A 6 5.24 -20.19 24.03
CA ASP A 6 4.01 -19.96 24.78
C ASP A 6 2.82 -19.87 23.81
N ALA A 7 1.75 -20.59 24.14
CA ALA A 7 0.52 -20.61 23.35
C ALA A 7 -0.07 -19.20 23.30
N ILE A 8 -0.03 -18.56 22.12
CA ILE A 8 -0.65 -17.25 21.88
C ILE A 8 -2.17 -17.41 22.03
N ASN A 9 -2.71 -16.87 23.11
CA ASN A 9 -4.14 -16.83 23.37
C ASN A 9 -4.79 -15.76 22.48
N LEU A 10 -5.46 -16.18 21.40
CA LEU A 10 -6.10 -15.28 20.43
C LEU A 10 -7.24 -14.42 21.04
N SER A 11 -7.66 -14.69 22.29
CA SER A 11 -8.64 -13.88 23.02
C SER A 11 -8.08 -12.60 23.66
N GLU A 12 -6.77 -12.41 23.70
CA GLU A 12 -6.13 -11.18 24.21
C GLU A 12 -6.09 -10.03 23.19
N PHE A 13 -6.51 -10.25 21.95
CA PHE A 13 -6.54 -9.21 20.89
C PHE A 13 -7.76 -8.28 20.96
N GLY A 14 -8.48 -8.25 22.09
CA GLY A 14 -9.54 -7.27 22.38
C GLY A 14 -9.02 -5.85 22.64
N GLN A 15 -8.02 -5.40 21.89
CA GLN A 15 -7.57 -4.01 21.92
C GLN A 15 -8.42 -3.18 20.96
N ASP A 16 -8.84 -2.01 21.41
CA ASP A 16 -9.54 -1.04 20.56
C ASP A 16 -8.71 -0.69 19.31
N TYR A 17 -9.39 -0.46 18.19
CA TYR A 17 -8.72 -0.16 16.91
C TYR A 17 -7.75 1.03 17.02
N TYR A 18 -8.08 2.03 17.82
CA TYR A 18 -7.22 3.15 18.19
C TYR A 18 -6.82 3.03 19.66
N SER A 19 -5.53 3.27 19.96
CA SER A 19 -5.02 3.31 21.32
C SER A 19 -5.61 4.47 22.14
N SER A 20 -5.50 4.39 23.46
CA SER A 20 -6.16 5.33 24.38
C SER A 20 -5.65 6.76 24.20
N GLY A 21 -4.34 6.94 24.02
CA GLY A 21 -3.72 8.24 23.75
C GLY A 21 -4.10 8.82 22.40
N LEU A 22 -4.29 7.99 21.37
CA LEU A 22 -4.82 8.47 20.08
C LEU A 22 -6.29 8.88 20.19
N ARG A 23 -7.12 8.10 20.88
CA ARG A 23 -8.52 8.46 21.14
C ARG A 23 -8.63 9.80 21.87
N ALA A 24 -7.76 10.03 22.86
CA ALA A 24 -7.69 11.29 23.58
C ALA A 24 -7.18 12.44 22.69
N LYS A 25 -6.06 12.26 21.97
CA LYS A 25 -5.45 13.28 21.11
C LYS A 25 -6.42 13.78 20.03
N TYR A 26 -7.20 12.86 19.44
CA TYR A 26 -8.12 13.16 18.34
C TYR A 26 -9.59 13.26 18.76
N ASN A 27 -9.88 13.28 20.08
CA ASN A 27 -11.25 13.40 20.63
C ASN A 27 -12.27 12.42 20.01
N ILE A 28 -11.86 11.16 19.78
CA ILE A 28 -12.65 10.17 19.02
C ILE A 28 -14.02 9.90 19.65
N GLU A 29 -14.10 9.87 20.99
CA GLU A 29 -15.38 9.65 21.69
C GLU A 29 -16.39 10.78 21.42
N VAL A 30 -15.92 12.03 21.35
CA VAL A 30 -16.77 13.19 21.06
C VAL A 30 -17.24 13.17 19.61
N ALA A 31 -16.35 12.78 18.68
CA ALA A 31 -16.69 12.62 17.27
C ALA A 31 -17.76 11.53 17.04
N ARG A 32 -17.66 10.38 17.73
CA ARG A 32 -18.67 9.30 17.64
C ARG A 32 -20.05 9.72 18.14
N LEU A 33 -20.12 10.53 19.20
CA LEU A 33 -21.37 11.02 19.79
C LEU A 33 -22.07 12.09 18.93
N THR A 34 -21.32 12.75 18.05
CA THR A 34 -21.81 13.83 17.18
C THR A 34 -22.01 13.40 15.73
N ALA A 35 -21.60 12.17 15.39
CA ALA A 35 -21.78 11.61 14.06
C ALA A 35 -23.27 11.55 13.69
N PRO A 36 -23.69 12.15 12.57
CA PRO A 36 -25.07 12.10 12.14
C PRO A 36 -25.50 10.64 11.92
N THR A 37 -26.50 10.19 12.66
CA THR A 37 -27.16 8.90 12.42
C THR A 37 -28.10 9.07 11.23
N SER A 38 -27.65 8.79 10.01
CA SER A 38 -28.58 8.51 8.89
C SER A 38 -27.85 8.31 7.56
N GLN A 39 -28.17 7.20 6.89
CA GLN A 39 -28.83 7.30 5.58
C GLN A 39 -30.02 6.33 5.51
N ARG A 40 -31.08 6.77 4.82
CA ARG A 40 -32.29 5.98 4.51
C ARG A 40 -31.90 4.67 3.82
N PRO A 41 -32.72 3.61 3.89
CA PRO A 41 -32.48 2.39 3.12
C PRO A 41 -32.54 2.70 1.62
N GLN A 42 -31.39 2.97 1.01
CA GLN A 42 -31.20 2.97 -0.42
C GLN A 42 -30.74 1.57 -0.82
N LYS A 43 -31.26 1.05 -1.93
CA LYS A 43 -30.82 -0.25 -2.45
C LYS A 43 -29.33 -0.15 -2.78
N ALA A 44 -28.52 -1.02 -2.17
CA ALA A 44 -27.10 -1.10 -2.46
C ALA A 44 -26.87 -1.53 -3.92
N ALA A 45 -25.85 -0.95 -4.53
CA ALA A 45 -25.38 -1.35 -5.86
C ALA A 45 -24.86 -2.79 -5.83
N ASP A 46 -25.11 -3.51 -6.92
CA ASP A 46 -24.51 -4.83 -7.15
C ASP A 46 -23.06 -4.64 -7.64
N ILE A 47 -22.11 -4.79 -6.72
CA ILE A 47 -20.68 -4.62 -6.99
C ILE A 47 -19.86 -5.61 -6.15
N ALA A 48 -18.86 -6.22 -6.80
CA ALA A 48 -17.96 -7.20 -6.21
C ALA A 48 -16.51 -6.68 -6.11
N TYR A 49 -15.69 -7.44 -5.38
CA TYR A 49 -14.26 -7.21 -5.31
C TYR A 49 -13.59 -7.34 -6.68
N GLU A 50 -13.95 -8.35 -7.46
CA GLU A 50 -13.50 -8.51 -8.83
C GLU A 50 -14.17 -7.47 -9.73
N PRO A 51 -13.39 -6.59 -10.39
CA PRO A 51 -13.96 -5.59 -11.30
C PRO A 51 -14.61 -6.23 -12.52
N ASN A 52 -15.79 -5.74 -12.90
CA ASN A 52 -16.52 -6.21 -14.08
C ASN A 52 -16.81 -5.06 -15.04
N ILE A 53 -16.21 -5.11 -16.23
CA ILE A 53 -16.31 -4.03 -17.22
C ILE A 53 -17.74 -3.87 -17.75
N SER A 54 -18.48 -4.97 -17.93
CA SER A 54 -19.85 -4.93 -18.44
C SER A 54 -20.79 -4.25 -17.44
N SER A 55 -20.67 -4.59 -16.14
CA SER A 55 -21.43 -3.93 -15.08
C SER A 55 -21.11 -2.45 -14.99
N TYR A 56 -19.82 -2.07 -15.09
CA TYR A 56 -19.39 -0.67 -15.12
C TYR A 56 -20.00 0.10 -16.30
N LEU A 57 -19.90 -0.42 -17.51
CA LEU A 57 -20.41 0.26 -18.71
C LEU A 57 -21.94 0.40 -18.67
N ALA A 58 -22.66 -0.63 -18.18
CA ALA A 58 -24.11 -0.58 -18.02
C ALA A 58 -24.53 0.50 -17.01
N ARG A 59 -23.86 0.55 -15.84
CA ARG A 59 -24.07 1.57 -14.81
C ARG A 59 -23.79 2.97 -15.32
N SER A 60 -22.68 3.13 -16.05
CA SER A 60 -22.28 4.42 -16.60
C SER A 60 -23.26 4.95 -17.64
N SER A 61 -23.71 4.07 -18.54
CA SER A 61 -24.74 4.39 -19.53
C SER A 61 -26.06 4.79 -18.84
N ALA A 62 -26.51 4.02 -17.84
CA ALA A 62 -27.74 4.33 -17.11
C ALA A 62 -27.68 5.70 -16.42
N ARG A 63 -26.56 6.03 -15.76
CA ARG A 63 -26.42 7.30 -15.03
C ARG A 63 -26.34 8.50 -15.97
N THR A 64 -25.56 8.39 -17.04
CA THR A 64 -25.43 9.46 -18.05
C THR A 64 -26.72 9.73 -18.83
N CYS A 65 -27.61 8.74 -18.97
CA CYS A 65 -28.92 8.93 -19.61
C CYS A 65 -30.00 9.49 -18.68
N SER A 66 -29.89 9.27 -17.37
CA SER A 66 -30.98 9.54 -16.41
C SER A 66 -30.80 10.79 -15.56
N THR A 67 -29.59 11.38 -15.56
CA THR A 67 -29.27 12.50 -14.68
C THR A 67 -28.45 13.57 -15.42
N GLU A 68 -28.72 14.84 -15.11
CA GLU A 68 -27.84 15.93 -15.51
C GLU A 68 -26.60 15.91 -14.60
N LEU A 69 -25.46 15.52 -15.17
CA LEU A 69 -24.21 15.39 -14.43
C LEU A 69 -23.48 16.74 -14.34
N VAL A 70 -22.83 16.97 -13.19
CA VAL A 70 -21.93 18.11 -12.99
C VAL A 70 -20.77 18.03 -13.99
N LYS A 71 -20.45 19.15 -14.65
CA LYS A 71 -19.49 19.22 -15.76
C LYS A 71 -18.14 19.84 -15.39
N ASP A 72 -18.01 20.32 -14.17
CA ASP A 72 -16.76 20.88 -13.64
C ASP A 72 -16.34 20.14 -12.36
N VAL A 73 -15.04 20.09 -12.10
CA VAL A 73 -14.47 19.59 -10.85
C VAL A 73 -14.98 20.40 -9.64
N PRO A 74 -14.90 19.88 -8.40
CA PRO A 74 -15.33 20.64 -7.23
C PRO A 74 -14.61 21.98 -7.11
N GLU A 75 -15.26 22.96 -6.47
CA GLU A 75 -14.68 24.29 -6.29
C GLU A 75 -13.32 24.21 -5.56
N GLY A 76 -12.32 24.93 -6.08
CA GLY A 76 -10.96 24.91 -5.55
C GLY A 76 -10.11 23.71 -5.99
N TRP A 77 -10.67 22.73 -6.71
CA TRP A 77 -9.90 21.60 -7.26
C TRP A 77 -9.27 21.92 -8.62
N PRO A 78 -8.11 21.34 -8.94
CA PRO A 78 -7.43 21.60 -10.21
C PRO A 78 -8.17 20.94 -11.38
N LYS A 79 -8.42 21.68 -12.47
CA LYS A 79 -8.97 21.05 -13.69
C LYS A 79 -8.02 20.04 -14.34
N THR A 80 -6.73 20.16 -14.06
CA THR A 80 -5.68 19.24 -14.51
C THR A 80 -4.50 19.33 -13.57
N LEU A 81 -3.93 18.18 -13.22
CA LEU A 81 -2.67 18.04 -12.51
C LEU A 81 -1.53 17.92 -13.52
N SER A 82 -0.48 18.70 -13.31
CA SER A 82 0.73 18.68 -14.14
C SER A 82 1.97 18.32 -13.32
N GLY A 83 3.00 17.81 -13.96
CA GLY A 83 4.29 17.52 -13.35
C GLY A 83 4.67 16.05 -13.49
N PRO A 84 5.79 15.64 -12.88
CA PRO A 84 6.42 14.35 -13.14
C PRO A 84 5.62 13.15 -12.65
N MET A 85 4.56 13.34 -11.85
CA MET A 85 3.65 12.28 -11.42
C MET A 85 2.52 12.03 -12.42
N ALA A 86 2.22 12.96 -13.32
CA ALA A 86 1.15 12.83 -14.30
C ALA A 86 1.68 12.16 -15.58
N TRP A 87 1.90 10.84 -15.50
CA TRP A 87 2.41 10.02 -16.60
C TRP A 87 1.46 8.86 -16.96
N THR A 88 1.60 8.35 -18.17
CA THR A 88 1.01 7.09 -18.64
C THR A 88 2.09 6.02 -18.79
N GLY A 89 1.70 4.74 -18.74
CA GLY A 89 2.66 3.64 -18.91
C GLY A 89 3.39 3.68 -20.27
N SER A 90 2.81 4.33 -21.28
CA SER A 90 3.46 4.55 -22.59
C SER A 90 4.51 5.66 -22.60
N ASP A 91 4.60 6.50 -21.56
CA ASP A 91 5.63 7.54 -21.47
C ASP A 91 7.02 6.94 -21.20
N PHE A 92 7.03 5.67 -20.78
CA PHE A 92 8.20 4.91 -20.38
C PHE A 92 8.60 3.94 -21.49
N MET A 93 9.75 4.18 -22.10
CA MET A 93 10.25 3.36 -23.20
C MET A 93 11.10 2.19 -22.70
N ASN A 94 11.79 2.36 -21.57
CA ASN A 94 12.74 1.37 -21.06
C ASN A 94 12.81 1.31 -19.53
N GLU A 95 13.07 0.13 -18.97
CA GLU A 95 13.13 -0.04 -17.50
C GLU A 95 14.17 0.86 -16.82
N SER A 96 15.24 1.28 -17.53
CA SER A 96 16.32 2.07 -16.91
C SER A 96 15.87 3.47 -16.45
N GLU A 97 14.70 3.92 -16.87
CA GLU A 97 14.09 5.18 -16.42
C GLU A 97 13.58 5.12 -14.96
N TRP A 98 13.33 3.92 -14.44
CA TRP A 98 12.92 3.71 -13.04
C TRP A 98 13.74 2.64 -12.30
N LEU A 99 14.65 1.95 -13.00
CA LEU A 99 15.47 0.87 -12.49
C LEU A 99 16.89 1.33 -12.22
N TYR A 100 17.28 1.29 -10.96
CA TYR A 100 18.63 1.50 -10.49
C TYR A 100 19.33 0.16 -10.27
N THR A 101 20.28 -0.17 -11.13
CA THR A 101 21.05 -1.43 -11.00
C THR A 101 22.30 -1.18 -10.16
N LEU A 102 22.41 -1.90 -9.04
CA LEU A 102 23.57 -1.86 -8.16
C LEU A 102 24.80 -2.44 -8.88
N SER A 103 25.84 -1.64 -8.96
CA SER A 103 27.15 -2.05 -9.44
C SER A 103 27.84 -3.01 -8.46
N SER A 104 28.93 -3.63 -8.89
CA SER A 104 29.75 -4.46 -8.01
C SER A 104 30.33 -3.68 -6.81
N ASN A 105 30.56 -2.37 -6.96
CA ASN A 105 31.04 -1.54 -5.86
C ASN A 105 29.91 -1.23 -4.87
N ASP A 106 28.71 -0.94 -5.36
CA ASP A 106 27.54 -0.71 -4.49
C ASP A 106 27.24 -1.96 -3.64
N LYS A 107 27.32 -3.15 -4.24
CA LYS A 107 27.12 -4.42 -3.50
C LYS A 107 28.21 -4.65 -2.44
N LYS A 108 29.47 -4.33 -2.73
CA LYS A 108 30.56 -4.39 -1.74
C LYS A 108 30.34 -3.41 -0.60
N GLU A 109 29.84 -2.21 -0.89
CA GLU A 109 29.51 -1.21 0.12
C GLU A 109 28.34 -1.68 1.00
N VAL A 110 27.28 -2.23 0.42
CA VAL A 110 26.16 -2.84 1.16
C VAL A 110 26.64 -3.96 2.08
N ASN A 111 27.53 -4.84 1.62
CA ASN A 111 28.12 -5.90 2.44
C ASN A 111 29.01 -5.35 3.56
N SER A 112 29.74 -4.27 3.30
CA SER A 112 30.55 -3.60 4.32
C SER A 112 29.68 -2.94 5.39
N ALA A 113 28.58 -2.30 4.99
CA ALA A 113 27.59 -1.71 5.89
C ALA A 113 26.88 -2.78 6.75
N LEU A 114 26.53 -3.93 6.15
CA LEU A 114 26.01 -5.08 6.89
C LEU A 114 27.01 -5.59 7.93
N GLY A 115 28.27 -5.78 7.54
CA GLY A 115 29.34 -6.18 8.47
C GLY A 115 29.53 -5.18 9.61
N HIS A 116 29.51 -3.89 9.30
CA HIS A 116 29.55 -2.82 10.31
C HIS A 116 28.38 -2.92 11.29
N PHE A 117 27.14 -3.01 10.79
CA PHE A 117 25.95 -3.11 11.64
C PHE A 117 26.01 -4.32 12.58
N LYS A 118 26.41 -5.48 12.06
CA LYS A 118 26.55 -6.72 12.87
C LYS A 118 27.55 -6.56 13.99
N ASN A 119 28.65 -5.85 13.76
CA ASN A 119 29.66 -5.57 14.78
C ASN A 119 29.15 -4.66 15.92
N LEU A 120 28.04 -3.93 15.72
CA LEU A 120 27.40 -3.15 16.78
C LEU A 120 26.63 -4.01 17.78
N GLY A 121 26.31 -5.27 17.45
CA GLY A 121 25.56 -6.18 18.32
C GLY A 121 24.13 -5.73 18.60
N LEU A 122 23.57 -4.85 17.76
CA LEU A 122 22.22 -4.34 17.91
C LEU A 122 21.19 -5.31 17.31
N PRO A 123 19.96 -5.38 17.86
CA PRO A 123 18.86 -6.09 17.21
C PRO A 123 18.63 -5.57 15.79
N PHE A 124 18.38 -6.45 14.81
CA PHE A 124 18.32 -6.08 13.38
C PHE A 124 17.37 -4.92 13.06
N HIS A 125 16.25 -4.81 13.78
CA HIS A 125 15.26 -3.76 13.57
C HIS A 125 15.74 -2.36 13.97
N LYS A 126 16.86 -2.24 14.71
CA LYS A 126 17.50 -0.98 15.12
C LYS A 126 18.36 -0.34 14.02
N VAL A 127 18.43 -0.94 12.83
CA VAL A 127 19.05 -0.32 11.64
C VAL A 127 18.57 1.12 11.43
N SER A 128 19.52 2.03 11.27
CA SER A 128 19.33 3.42 10.83
C SER A 128 20.38 3.80 9.76
N LYS A 129 20.34 5.02 9.22
CA LYS A 129 21.37 5.52 8.29
C LYS A 129 22.76 5.53 8.94
N GLU A 130 22.81 5.87 10.22
CA GLU A 130 24.04 5.98 11.01
C GLU A 130 24.65 4.61 11.30
N SER A 131 23.81 3.61 11.58
CA SER A 131 24.27 2.24 11.86
C SER A 131 24.47 1.40 10.59
N PHE A 132 24.07 1.90 9.42
CA PHE A 132 24.21 1.25 8.12
C PHE A 132 24.76 2.25 7.08
N PRO A 133 26.05 2.62 7.18
CA PRO A 133 26.63 3.69 6.37
C PRO A 133 26.84 3.26 4.92
N LEU A 134 26.34 4.07 3.98
CA LEU A 134 26.45 3.88 2.54
C LEU A 134 27.02 5.14 1.87
N PRO A 135 28.25 5.58 2.19
CA PRO A 135 28.75 6.91 1.80
C PRO A 135 28.71 7.20 0.30
N SER A 136 28.92 6.21 -0.55
CA SER A 136 28.90 6.36 -2.02
C SER A 136 27.48 6.19 -2.56
N LEU A 137 26.81 5.10 -2.17
CA LEU A 137 25.45 4.76 -2.61
C LEU A 137 24.36 5.72 -2.08
N ALA A 138 24.61 6.45 -0.99
CA ALA A 138 23.66 7.39 -0.40
C ALA A 138 23.17 8.45 -1.40
N SER A 139 24.06 8.95 -2.27
CA SER A 139 23.70 9.95 -3.28
C SER A 139 22.60 9.43 -4.23
N LEU A 140 22.72 8.18 -4.69
CA LEU A 140 21.74 7.51 -5.52
C LEU A 140 20.42 7.26 -4.77
N LEU A 141 20.50 6.84 -3.50
CA LEU A 141 19.32 6.57 -2.69
C LEU A 141 18.53 7.84 -2.35
N LEU A 142 19.22 8.95 -2.11
CA LEU A 142 18.59 10.26 -1.92
C LEU A 142 17.94 10.77 -3.21
N LYS A 143 18.58 10.60 -4.37
CA LYS A 143 17.93 10.85 -5.66
C LYS A 143 16.70 9.96 -5.86
N THR A 144 16.79 8.70 -5.46
CA THR A 144 15.66 7.76 -5.50
C THR A 144 14.52 8.23 -4.61
N CYS A 145 14.82 8.78 -3.42
CA CYS A 145 13.84 9.43 -2.57
C CYS A 145 13.13 10.59 -3.29
N ASP A 146 13.89 11.46 -3.96
CA ASP A 146 13.31 12.57 -4.72
C ASP A 146 12.42 12.09 -5.88
N ASP A 147 12.83 11.05 -6.59
CA ASP A 147 12.02 10.41 -7.63
C ASP A 147 10.67 9.89 -7.09
N ILE A 148 10.65 9.39 -5.86
CA ILE A 148 9.44 8.86 -5.20
C ILE A 148 8.55 10.00 -4.71
N TYR A 149 9.09 11.00 -4.01
CA TYR A 149 8.26 12.03 -3.37
C TYR A 149 7.93 13.22 -4.26
N GLN A 150 8.75 13.48 -5.27
CA GLN A 150 8.67 14.67 -6.13
C GLN A 150 8.72 14.34 -7.63
N GLY A 151 9.28 13.19 -8.01
CA GLY A 151 9.38 12.72 -9.40
C GLY A 151 8.21 11.84 -9.83
N ARG A 152 8.52 10.72 -10.49
CA ARG A 152 7.53 9.79 -11.07
C ARG A 152 6.73 8.97 -10.04
N GLY A 153 7.09 9.02 -8.77
CA GLY A 153 6.35 8.34 -7.70
C GLY A 153 6.73 6.89 -7.45
N PHE A 154 7.73 6.32 -8.15
CA PHE A 154 8.18 4.96 -7.88
C PHE A 154 9.61 4.72 -8.37
N ALA A 155 10.27 3.70 -7.81
CA ALA A 155 11.60 3.26 -8.25
C ALA A 155 11.84 1.79 -7.91
N VAL A 156 12.79 1.18 -8.62
CA VAL A 156 13.29 -0.17 -8.35
C VAL A 156 14.79 -0.14 -8.19
N ILE A 157 15.30 -0.73 -7.11
CA ILE A 157 16.72 -1.00 -6.92
C ILE A 157 16.94 -2.49 -7.14
N ARG A 158 17.85 -2.85 -8.05
CA ARG A 158 18.08 -4.23 -8.50
C ARG A 158 19.54 -4.63 -8.38
N GLY A 159 19.77 -5.91 -8.10
CA GLY A 159 21.10 -6.51 -8.14
C GLY A 159 21.53 -7.20 -6.85
N LEU A 160 20.71 -7.14 -5.79
CA LEU A 160 20.89 -7.97 -4.60
C LEU A 160 20.55 -9.43 -4.91
N ASN A 161 21.17 -10.35 -4.19
CA ASN A 161 20.85 -11.77 -4.24
C ASN A 161 20.47 -12.26 -2.83
N PRO A 162 19.17 -12.40 -2.51
CA PRO A 162 18.71 -12.86 -1.21
C PRO A 162 19.34 -14.17 -0.73
N ASN A 163 19.76 -15.06 -1.64
CA ASN A 163 20.38 -16.34 -1.29
C ASN A 163 21.80 -16.20 -0.71
N GLU A 164 22.44 -15.03 -0.85
CA GLU A 164 23.76 -14.74 -0.26
C GLU A 164 23.67 -14.31 1.21
N TYR A 165 22.45 -14.16 1.75
CA TYR A 165 22.20 -13.61 3.07
C TYR A 165 21.34 -14.56 3.89
N THR A 166 21.54 -14.53 5.21
CA THR A 166 20.51 -15.06 6.10
C THR A 166 19.23 -14.21 5.99
N PRO A 167 18.06 -14.74 6.37
CA PRO A 167 16.82 -13.94 6.39
C PRO A 167 16.95 -12.64 7.18
N GLU A 168 17.63 -12.69 8.32
CA GLU A 168 17.91 -11.52 9.15
C GLU A 168 18.87 -10.55 8.47
N ASP A 169 19.97 -11.03 7.86
CA ASP A 169 20.91 -10.17 7.13
C ASP A 169 20.23 -9.47 5.93
N PHE A 170 19.37 -10.17 5.20
CA PHE A 170 18.61 -9.56 4.10
C PHE A 170 17.60 -8.52 4.62
N ALA A 171 16.98 -8.76 5.78
CA ALA A 171 16.14 -7.78 6.45
C ALA A 171 16.95 -6.55 6.86
N VAL A 172 18.14 -6.70 7.45
CA VAL A 172 19.06 -5.59 7.77
C VAL A 172 19.36 -4.76 6.53
N ILE A 173 19.72 -5.40 5.41
CA ILE A 173 20.00 -4.70 4.14
C ILE A 173 18.77 -3.94 3.65
N PHE A 174 17.60 -4.58 3.65
CA PHE A 174 16.36 -3.95 3.20
C PHE A 174 16.01 -2.74 4.06
N LEU A 175 16.11 -2.86 5.38
CA LEU A 175 15.87 -1.77 6.33
C LEU A 175 16.91 -0.64 6.19
N GLY A 176 18.16 -0.98 5.90
CA GLY A 176 19.27 -0.05 5.78
C GLY A 176 19.12 0.82 4.55
N ILE A 177 18.90 0.20 3.39
CA ILE A 177 18.63 0.91 2.14
C ILE A 177 17.35 1.73 2.24
N SER A 178 16.26 1.15 2.79
CA SER A 178 14.99 1.87 2.96
C SER A 178 15.14 3.12 3.82
N GLY A 179 16.02 3.09 4.82
CA GLY A 179 16.29 4.23 5.69
C GLY A 179 16.71 5.49 4.93
N TYR A 180 17.46 5.36 3.82
CA TYR A 180 17.86 6.50 2.96
C TYR A 180 16.71 7.12 2.18
N ILE A 181 15.64 6.37 1.94
CA ILE A 181 14.43 6.82 1.25
C ILE A 181 13.43 7.40 2.25
N ALA A 182 13.13 6.66 3.32
CA ALA A 182 12.19 7.05 4.35
C ALA A 182 12.53 6.33 5.66
N GLU A 183 12.78 7.11 6.70
CA GLU A 183 13.34 6.63 7.96
C GLU A 183 12.28 6.13 8.95
N ARG A 184 11.05 6.62 8.87
CA ARG A 184 9.96 6.16 9.75
C ARG A 184 9.36 4.88 9.19
N ARG A 185 9.04 3.95 10.08
CA ARG A 185 8.43 2.65 9.76
C ARG A 185 7.10 2.53 10.47
N GLY A 186 6.10 1.97 9.78
CA GLY A 186 4.72 1.95 10.23
C GLY A 186 4.24 0.57 10.69
N LYS A 187 3.33 0.56 11.66
CA LYS A 187 2.60 -0.64 12.12
C LYS A 187 1.53 -1.05 11.10
N GLN A 188 1.59 -2.27 10.58
CA GLN A 188 0.78 -2.73 9.45
C GLN A 188 -0.42 -3.62 9.82
N ASP A 189 -0.54 -4.01 11.09
CA ASP A 189 -1.70 -4.74 11.63
C ASP A 189 -1.93 -4.39 13.11
N GLN A 190 -2.93 -5.01 13.74
CA GLN A 190 -3.23 -4.81 15.17
C GLN A 190 -2.13 -5.37 16.10
N ARG A 191 -1.34 -6.35 15.65
CA ARG A 191 -0.21 -6.90 16.41
C ARG A 191 1.00 -5.97 16.44
N GLY A 192 0.96 -4.88 15.67
CA GLY A 192 2.07 -3.96 15.52
C GLY A 192 3.21 -4.55 14.67
N THR A 193 2.88 -5.43 13.71
CA THR A 193 3.84 -5.96 12.74
C THR A 193 4.42 -4.81 11.92
N MET A 194 5.73 -4.61 12.02
CA MET A 194 6.42 -3.51 11.36
C MET A 194 6.95 -3.89 9.97
N MET A 195 7.31 -5.16 9.79
CA MET A 195 7.74 -5.74 8.51
C MET A 195 6.87 -6.94 8.19
N MET A 196 6.08 -6.84 7.12
CA MET A 196 5.05 -7.82 6.78
C MET A 196 5.54 -8.79 5.71
N HIS A 197 5.24 -10.08 5.89
CA HIS A 197 5.48 -11.09 4.87
C HIS A 197 4.30 -11.15 3.90
N VAL A 198 4.55 -10.82 2.63
CA VAL A 198 3.58 -10.94 1.53
C VAL A 198 3.86 -12.24 0.78
N ILE A 199 3.23 -13.30 1.28
CA ILE A 199 3.34 -14.69 0.83
C ILE A 199 1.95 -15.30 0.76
N ASP A 200 1.82 -16.40 0.01
CA ASP A 200 0.67 -17.27 0.18
C ASP A 200 0.64 -17.84 1.61
N ARG A 201 -0.52 -17.76 2.25
CA ARG A 201 -0.70 -18.14 3.66
C ARG A 201 -1.01 -19.62 3.84
N ASN A 202 -1.39 -20.30 2.77
CA ASN A 202 -1.74 -21.72 2.78
C ASN A 202 -0.97 -22.46 1.67
N PRO A 203 0.38 -22.43 1.64
CA PRO A 203 1.14 -22.95 0.52
C PRO A 203 0.93 -24.45 0.25
N GLY A 204 0.45 -25.22 1.24
CA GLY A 204 0.11 -26.64 1.11
C GLY A 204 -1.37 -26.96 0.83
N ASP A 205 -2.25 -25.96 0.74
CA ASP A 205 -3.67 -26.15 0.43
C ASP A 205 -3.91 -25.84 -1.05
N ALA A 206 -3.84 -26.87 -1.90
CA ALA A 206 -4.05 -26.73 -3.34
C ALA A 206 -5.45 -26.19 -3.71
N TYR A 207 -6.43 -26.30 -2.81
CA TYR A 207 -7.79 -25.82 -3.03
C TYR A 207 -7.99 -24.36 -2.58
N ASN A 208 -7.11 -23.85 -1.71
CA ASN A 208 -7.16 -22.47 -1.23
C ASN A 208 -6.16 -21.58 -2.00
N THR A 209 -6.57 -21.16 -3.20
CA THR A 209 -5.78 -20.30 -4.10
C THR A 209 -6.00 -18.81 -3.85
N ILE A 210 -6.70 -18.43 -2.78
CA ILE A 210 -7.17 -17.06 -2.58
C ILE A 210 -6.00 -16.07 -2.45
N GLY A 211 -4.93 -16.46 -1.74
CA GLY A 211 -3.70 -15.64 -1.65
C GLY A 211 -2.98 -15.44 -2.99
N ARG A 212 -3.25 -16.31 -3.97
CA ARG A 212 -2.64 -16.33 -5.30
C ARG A 212 -3.46 -15.59 -6.36
N ALA A 213 -4.75 -15.33 -6.08
CA ALA A 213 -5.65 -14.63 -6.98
C ALA A 213 -5.16 -13.22 -7.36
N LYS A 214 -5.71 -12.69 -8.46
CA LYS A 214 -5.44 -11.32 -8.93
C LYS A 214 -5.87 -10.30 -7.86
N GLN A 215 -5.06 -9.28 -7.65
CA GLN A 215 -5.42 -8.13 -6.81
C GLN A 215 -5.73 -6.94 -7.72
N PRO A 216 -6.94 -6.34 -7.64
CA PRO A 216 -7.28 -5.10 -8.33
C PRO A 216 -6.37 -3.93 -7.92
N PHE A 217 -6.49 -2.80 -8.63
CA PHE A 217 -5.76 -1.60 -8.25
C PHE A 217 -6.20 -1.13 -6.87
N HIS A 218 -5.24 -0.77 -6.04
CA HIS A 218 -5.45 -0.23 -4.70
C HIS A 218 -4.26 0.64 -4.29
N THR A 219 -4.46 1.44 -3.26
CA THR A 219 -3.39 1.91 -2.39
C THR A 219 -3.35 1.01 -1.16
N ASP A 220 -2.18 0.90 -0.53
CA ASP A 220 -2.13 0.44 0.85
C ASP A 220 -2.83 1.50 1.71
N VAL A 221 -3.68 1.12 2.66
CA VAL A 221 -4.64 2.06 3.26
C VAL A 221 -3.96 3.24 3.96
N VAL A 222 -2.77 3.04 4.52
CA VAL A 222 -2.05 4.08 5.28
C VAL A 222 -0.53 3.96 5.11
N CYS A 223 0.07 4.72 4.19
CA CYS A 223 1.51 5.04 4.20
C CYS A 223 1.86 6.11 3.16
N ASP A 224 3.01 6.79 3.33
CA ASP A 224 3.54 7.70 2.30
C ASP A 224 4.22 6.90 1.20
N THR A 225 5.08 5.97 1.59
CA THR A 225 5.84 5.11 0.68
C THR A 225 5.68 3.64 1.07
N LEU A 226 5.22 2.86 0.11
CA LEU A 226 5.23 1.40 0.17
C LEU A 226 6.61 0.91 -0.28
N ALA A 227 7.27 0.09 0.53
CA ALA A 227 8.50 -0.58 0.14
C ALA A 227 8.33 -2.10 0.13
N LEU A 228 8.81 -2.76 -0.92
CA LEU A 228 8.74 -4.21 -1.11
C LEU A 228 10.11 -4.78 -1.46
N ALA A 229 10.58 -5.79 -0.71
CA ALA A 229 11.79 -6.54 -1.03
C ALA A 229 11.43 -7.96 -1.50
N THR A 230 11.91 -8.34 -2.68
CA THR A 230 11.62 -9.64 -3.29
C THR A 230 12.58 -10.70 -2.80
N ARG A 231 12.20 -11.51 -1.80
CA ARG A 231 13.00 -12.67 -1.35
C ARG A 231 12.95 -13.80 -2.37
N ASN A 232 11.80 -14.05 -2.98
CA ASN A 232 11.63 -15.07 -4.01
C ASN A 232 10.43 -14.74 -4.92
N CYS A 233 10.42 -15.31 -6.13
CA CYS A 233 9.35 -15.13 -7.11
C CYS A 233 8.46 -16.36 -7.18
N SER A 234 7.25 -16.18 -7.71
CA SER A 234 6.38 -17.27 -8.15
C SER A 234 6.98 -17.98 -9.38
N SER A 235 6.54 -19.20 -9.64
CA SER A 235 6.92 -19.94 -10.86
C SER A 235 6.28 -19.34 -12.11
N GLN A 236 5.04 -18.87 -11.99
CA GLN A 236 4.28 -18.24 -13.07
C GLN A 236 3.49 -17.02 -12.58
N GLY A 237 3.27 -16.04 -13.45
CA GLY A 237 2.46 -14.85 -13.14
C GLY A 237 3.04 -13.96 -12.04
N GLY A 238 2.17 -13.26 -11.30
CA GLY A 238 2.58 -12.45 -10.14
C GLY A 238 3.21 -11.10 -10.47
N ARG A 239 3.13 -10.69 -11.75
CA ARG A 239 3.58 -9.38 -12.22
C ARG A 239 2.86 -8.28 -11.48
N GLY A 240 3.61 -7.24 -11.09
CA GLY A 240 3.05 -6.04 -10.49
C GLY A 240 2.77 -4.98 -11.55
N PHE A 241 1.74 -4.18 -11.32
CA PHE A 241 1.46 -3.00 -12.13
C PHE A 241 1.34 -1.79 -11.23
N VAL A 242 1.75 -0.64 -11.76
CA VAL A 242 1.57 0.68 -11.12
C VAL A 242 0.88 1.61 -12.10
N ALA A 243 0.04 2.49 -11.59
CA ALA A 243 -0.57 3.56 -12.38
C ALA A 243 -0.56 4.85 -11.56
N SER A 244 -0.35 5.98 -12.24
CA SER A 244 -0.44 7.29 -11.63
C SER A 244 -1.89 7.63 -11.27
N SER A 245 -2.15 7.95 -10.00
CA SER A 245 -3.44 8.47 -9.56
C SER A 245 -3.70 9.88 -10.11
N TRP A 246 -2.65 10.64 -10.46
CA TRP A 246 -2.77 11.97 -11.08
C TRP A 246 -3.25 11.87 -12.51
N THR A 247 -2.78 10.88 -13.25
CA THR A 247 -3.28 10.59 -14.61
C THR A 247 -4.71 10.07 -14.56
N VAL A 248 -5.03 9.21 -13.59
CA VAL A 248 -6.41 8.77 -13.36
C VAL A 248 -7.32 9.97 -13.05
N TYR A 249 -6.88 10.86 -12.15
CA TYR A 249 -7.57 12.10 -11.83
C TYR A 249 -7.79 12.98 -13.07
N ASN A 250 -6.76 13.18 -13.89
CA ASN A 250 -6.85 13.99 -15.10
C ASN A 250 -7.87 13.44 -16.10
N GLU A 251 -7.91 12.12 -16.29
CA GLU A 251 -8.92 11.49 -17.16
C GLU A 251 -10.33 11.66 -16.58
N LEU A 252 -10.50 11.51 -15.26
CA LEU A 252 -11.78 11.79 -14.58
C LEU A 252 -12.18 13.25 -14.72
N ALA A 253 -11.26 14.21 -14.48
CA ALA A 253 -11.54 15.63 -14.58
C ALA A 253 -11.97 16.04 -15.99
N ALA A 254 -11.38 15.43 -17.01
CA ALA A 254 -11.70 15.70 -18.42
C ALA A 254 -13.00 15.04 -18.89
N THR A 255 -13.35 13.86 -18.37
CA THR A 255 -14.43 13.03 -18.95
C THR A 255 -15.62 12.81 -18.03
N ARG A 256 -15.40 12.77 -16.71
CA ARG A 256 -16.37 12.43 -15.67
C ARG A 256 -16.12 13.22 -14.37
N PRO A 257 -16.12 14.56 -14.40
CA PRO A 257 -15.87 15.38 -13.22
C PRO A 257 -16.89 15.12 -12.10
N ASP A 258 -18.11 14.69 -12.43
CA ASP A 258 -19.12 14.23 -11.46
C ASP A 258 -18.62 13.08 -10.56
N LEU A 259 -17.71 12.23 -11.04
CA LEU A 259 -17.11 11.17 -10.22
C LEU A 259 -16.07 11.71 -9.24
N ILE A 260 -15.41 12.83 -9.56
CA ILE A 260 -14.50 13.50 -8.61
C ILE A 260 -15.31 14.03 -7.43
N HIS A 261 -16.49 14.61 -7.68
CA HIS A 261 -17.42 15.00 -6.61
C HIS A 261 -17.78 13.79 -5.75
N THR A 262 -18.18 12.66 -6.34
CA THR A 262 -18.50 11.43 -5.57
C THR A 262 -17.31 10.94 -4.73
N LEU A 263 -16.11 10.93 -5.31
CA LEU A 263 -14.90 10.44 -4.64
C LEU A 263 -14.43 11.35 -3.50
N SER A 264 -14.71 12.65 -3.58
CA SER A 264 -14.30 13.63 -2.56
C SER A 264 -15.33 13.85 -1.45
N GLN A 265 -16.51 13.22 -1.50
CA GLN A 265 -17.48 13.33 -0.42
C GLN A 265 -17.14 12.33 0.72
N PRO A 266 -17.22 12.74 2.00
CA PRO A 266 -17.01 11.86 3.15
C PRO A 266 -18.28 11.05 3.49
N ASN A 267 -18.93 10.46 2.49
CA ASN A 267 -20.18 9.70 2.64
C ASN A 267 -20.07 8.23 2.20
N TRP A 268 -18.85 7.71 2.16
CA TRP A 268 -18.59 6.30 1.92
C TRP A 268 -18.90 5.46 3.16
N PRO A 269 -18.99 4.13 3.08
CA PRO A 269 -19.40 3.29 4.21
C PRO A 269 -18.54 3.35 5.48
N HIS A 270 -17.43 4.08 5.47
CA HIS A 270 -16.57 4.39 6.63
C HIS A 270 -16.45 5.89 6.89
N ASP A 271 -17.42 6.70 6.43
CA ASP A 271 -17.53 8.15 6.61
C ASP A 271 -16.25 8.93 6.25
N THR A 272 -15.53 8.46 5.25
CA THR A 272 -14.26 9.03 4.77
C THR A 272 -14.29 9.16 3.26
N ALA A 273 -13.72 10.24 2.72
CA ALA A 273 -13.56 10.37 1.27
C ALA A 273 -12.54 9.35 0.73
N LEU A 274 -12.54 9.12 -0.58
CA LEU A 274 -11.48 8.35 -1.24
C LEU A 274 -10.46 9.24 -1.93
N LEU A 275 -10.85 10.49 -2.25
CA LEU A 275 -10.02 11.45 -2.95
C LEU A 275 -9.96 12.74 -2.15
N TYR A 276 -8.74 13.21 -1.87
CA TYR A 276 -8.47 14.38 -1.05
C TYR A 276 -7.67 15.40 -1.85
N HIS A 277 -7.84 16.68 -1.54
CA HIS A 277 -7.08 17.76 -2.14
C HIS A 277 -6.56 18.71 -1.06
N ALA A 278 -5.25 18.67 -0.83
CA ALA A 278 -4.56 19.53 0.12
C ALA A 278 -3.30 20.10 -0.54
N ASN A 279 -3.07 21.42 -0.42
CA ASN A 279 -1.88 22.10 -0.94
C ASN A 279 -1.50 21.77 -2.39
N ASN A 280 -2.48 21.83 -3.29
CA ASN A 280 -2.31 21.50 -4.72
C ASN A 280 -1.85 20.05 -4.98
N LYS A 281 -1.98 19.16 -4.00
CA LYS A 281 -1.76 17.73 -4.14
C LYS A 281 -3.10 17.02 -4.05
N VAL A 282 -3.37 16.19 -5.05
CA VAL A 282 -4.49 15.25 -5.00
C VAL A 282 -3.96 13.91 -4.50
N VAL A 283 -4.58 13.40 -3.44
CA VAL A 283 -4.27 12.13 -2.79
C VAL A 283 -5.43 11.17 -3.00
N LEU A 284 -5.12 9.95 -3.43
CA LEU A 284 -6.09 8.88 -3.59
C LEU A 284 -5.86 7.84 -2.48
N SER A 285 -6.82 7.68 -1.57
CA SER A 285 -6.87 6.59 -0.60
C SER A 285 -7.93 5.59 -1.04
N PHE A 286 -7.51 4.50 -1.67
CA PHE A 286 -8.39 3.64 -2.46
C PHE A 286 -8.18 2.16 -2.15
N SER A 287 -9.09 1.58 -1.38
CA SER A 287 -9.16 0.14 -1.14
C SER A 287 -10.54 -0.39 -1.51
N ARG A 288 -10.65 -1.03 -2.68
CA ARG A 288 -11.87 -1.74 -3.08
C ARG A 288 -12.25 -2.80 -2.05
N ARG A 289 -11.25 -3.49 -1.47
CA ARG A 289 -11.45 -4.57 -0.49
C ARG A 289 -12.25 -4.10 0.72
N LEU A 290 -11.95 -2.92 1.28
CA LEU A 290 -12.72 -2.35 2.40
C LEU A 290 -14.17 -2.11 2.05
N LEU A 291 -14.41 -1.69 0.81
CA LEU A 291 -15.71 -1.20 0.37
C LEU A 291 -16.62 -2.31 -0.13
N THR A 292 -16.07 -3.38 -0.70
CA THR A 292 -16.83 -4.52 -1.25
C THR A 292 -16.73 -5.77 -0.39
N GLY A 293 -15.72 -5.86 0.48
CA GLY A 293 -15.30 -7.11 1.10
C GLY A 293 -14.57 -8.02 0.11
N HIS A 294 -14.04 -9.11 0.64
CA HIS A 294 -13.41 -10.20 -0.11
C HIS A 294 -13.66 -11.52 0.63
N ILE A 295 -13.52 -12.67 -0.03
CA ILE A 295 -13.78 -13.99 0.59
C ILE A 295 -12.96 -14.23 1.88
N ASP A 296 -11.70 -13.76 1.90
CA ASP A 296 -10.80 -13.85 3.08
C ASP A 296 -10.93 -12.67 4.06
N SER A 297 -11.80 -11.71 3.79
CA SER A 297 -12.01 -10.50 4.60
C SER A 297 -13.39 -9.95 4.24
N PRO A 298 -14.45 -10.61 4.72
CA PRO A 298 -15.81 -10.16 4.47
C PRO A 298 -16.02 -8.79 5.12
N ARG A 299 -16.99 -8.03 4.61
CA ARG A 299 -17.35 -6.75 5.21
C ARG A 299 -17.90 -6.96 6.61
N THR A 300 -17.57 -6.03 7.50
CA THR A 300 -18.17 -5.96 8.83
C THR A 300 -19.69 -5.83 8.72
N PRO A 301 -20.47 -6.68 9.41
CA PRO A 301 -21.93 -6.57 9.41
C PRO A 301 -22.40 -5.17 9.85
N GLY A 302 -23.41 -4.63 9.18
CA GLY A 302 -23.99 -3.32 9.50
C GLY A 302 -23.35 -2.14 8.76
N VAL A 303 -22.18 -2.32 8.14
CA VAL A 303 -21.59 -1.30 7.24
C VAL A 303 -22.47 -1.18 5.98
N PRO A 304 -22.93 0.02 5.58
CA PRO A 304 -23.90 0.19 4.48
C PRO A 304 -23.30 -0.12 3.11
N GLY A 305 -24.08 -0.72 2.21
CA GLY A 305 -23.65 -0.98 0.83
C GLY A 305 -23.34 0.31 0.06
N LEU A 306 -22.64 0.18 -1.07
CA LEU A 306 -22.32 1.33 -1.93
C LEU A 306 -23.54 1.80 -2.71
N THR A 307 -23.63 3.10 -2.99
CA THR A 307 -24.59 3.61 -3.98
C THR A 307 -24.13 3.28 -5.40
N GLU A 308 -25.02 3.44 -6.39
CA GLU A 308 -24.64 3.23 -7.80
C GLU A 308 -23.56 4.24 -8.23
N GLU A 309 -23.60 5.48 -7.75
CA GLU A 309 -22.59 6.50 -8.04
C GLU A 309 -21.22 6.12 -7.46
N GLN A 310 -21.20 5.62 -6.22
CA GLN A 310 -19.98 5.14 -5.56
C GLN A 310 -19.42 3.91 -6.27
N ALA A 311 -20.27 2.94 -6.61
CA ALA A 311 -19.88 1.75 -7.36
C ALA A 311 -19.30 2.10 -8.74
N GLU A 312 -19.89 3.07 -9.44
CA GLU A 312 -19.36 3.59 -10.70
C GLU A 312 -17.98 4.22 -10.52
N ALA A 313 -17.80 5.05 -9.50
CA ALA A 313 -16.54 5.71 -9.22
C ALA A 313 -15.41 4.70 -8.93
N LEU A 314 -15.71 3.63 -8.18
CA LEU A 314 -14.75 2.54 -7.91
C LEU A 314 -14.30 1.81 -9.17
N ASP A 315 -15.24 1.53 -10.08
CA ASP A 315 -14.92 0.88 -11.35
C ASP A 315 -14.18 1.83 -12.31
N ALA A 316 -14.54 3.12 -12.33
CA ALA A 316 -13.87 4.12 -13.16
C ALA A 316 -12.37 4.23 -12.82
N ILE A 317 -12.02 4.37 -11.53
CA ILE A 317 -10.61 4.38 -11.09
C ILE A 317 -9.90 3.12 -11.58
N GLN A 318 -10.51 1.95 -11.35
CA GLN A 318 -9.93 0.66 -11.72
C GLN A 318 -9.65 0.54 -13.22
N PHE A 319 -10.59 0.91 -14.08
CA PHE A 319 -10.46 0.74 -15.53
C PHE A 319 -9.57 1.81 -16.17
N ILE A 320 -9.61 3.05 -15.67
CA ILE A 320 -8.68 4.12 -16.09
C ILE A 320 -7.24 3.75 -15.69
N ALA A 321 -7.03 3.27 -14.46
CA ALA A 321 -5.73 2.77 -14.01
C ALA A 321 -5.23 1.63 -14.90
N GLN A 322 -6.10 0.69 -15.24
CA GLN A 322 -5.78 -0.43 -16.12
C GLN A 322 -5.36 0.02 -17.53
N LYS A 323 -5.98 1.09 -18.06
CA LYS A 323 -5.63 1.68 -19.36
C LYS A 323 -4.24 2.32 -19.35
N HIS A 324 -3.86 2.99 -18.27
CA HIS A 324 -2.61 3.78 -18.18
C HIS A 324 -1.47 3.13 -17.42
N ARG A 325 -1.64 1.89 -16.97
CA ARG A 325 -0.67 1.20 -16.12
C ARG A 325 0.68 0.97 -16.78
N LEU A 326 1.72 0.95 -15.96
CA LEU A 326 3.03 0.41 -16.28
C LEU A 326 3.18 -0.99 -15.67
N GLY A 327 3.59 -1.96 -16.48
CA GLY A 327 3.91 -3.31 -16.02
C GLY A 327 5.34 -3.40 -15.50
N MET A 328 5.52 -3.86 -14.27
CA MET A 328 6.84 -3.98 -13.64
C MET A 328 7.29 -5.44 -13.58
N SER A 329 8.48 -5.73 -14.08
CA SER A 329 9.10 -7.04 -13.87
C SER A 329 9.43 -7.24 -12.38
N LEU A 330 9.24 -8.46 -11.90
CA LEU A 330 9.63 -8.87 -10.55
C LEU A 330 10.85 -9.76 -10.66
N LYS A 331 11.98 -9.38 -10.04
CA LYS A 331 13.15 -10.25 -9.91
C LYS A 331 13.51 -10.44 -8.45
N LYS A 332 14.03 -11.62 -8.15
CA LYS A 332 14.60 -11.95 -6.84
C LYS A 332 15.69 -10.94 -6.49
N GLY A 333 15.60 -10.36 -5.30
CA GLY A 333 16.47 -9.29 -4.80
C GLY A 333 16.06 -7.87 -5.16
N ASP A 334 15.04 -7.67 -5.98
CA ASP A 334 14.54 -6.32 -6.26
C ASP A 334 13.94 -5.67 -5.00
N LEU A 335 14.32 -4.43 -4.75
CA LEU A 335 13.67 -3.52 -3.80
C LEU A 335 12.82 -2.53 -4.58
N ARG A 336 11.52 -2.45 -4.31
CA ARG A 336 10.59 -1.55 -4.98
C ARG A 336 10.04 -0.55 -3.99
N PHE A 337 9.97 0.70 -4.42
CA PHE A 337 9.43 1.79 -3.63
C PHE A 337 8.37 2.51 -4.44
N ILE A 338 7.20 2.74 -3.84
CA ILE A 338 6.03 3.33 -4.48
C ILE A 338 5.49 4.40 -3.54
N ASN A 339 5.34 5.63 -4.04
CA ASN A 339 4.62 6.69 -3.37
C ASN A 339 3.13 6.35 -3.36
N ASN A 340 2.66 5.91 -2.22
CA ASN A 340 1.33 5.36 -2.04
C ASN A 340 0.23 6.46 -2.05
N MET A 341 0.61 7.74 -1.99
CA MET A 341 -0.31 8.88 -2.06
C MET A 341 -0.67 9.26 -3.50
N SER A 342 0.23 8.97 -4.45
CA SER A 342 0.11 9.36 -5.86
C SER A 342 0.07 8.20 -6.84
N MET A 343 0.25 6.97 -6.36
CA MET A 343 0.28 5.77 -7.18
C MET A 343 -0.69 4.73 -6.63
N ILE A 344 -1.37 4.05 -7.53
CA ILE A 344 -2.15 2.84 -7.25
C ILE A 344 -1.46 1.66 -7.90
N HIS A 345 -1.55 0.51 -7.26
CA HIS A 345 -0.84 -0.68 -7.69
C HIS A 345 -1.74 -1.91 -7.68
N SER A 346 -1.43 -2.87 -8.54
CA SER A 346 -2.16 -4.13 -8.67
C SER A 346 -1.20 -5.28 -8.93
N ARG A 347 -1.73 -6.50 -8.84
CA ARG A 347 -0.96 -7.73 -9.04
C ARG A 347 -1.78 -8.72 -9.87
N GLU A 348 -1.14 -9.31 -10.87
CA GLU A 348 -1.68 -10.48 -11.56
C GLU A 348 -1.83 -11.70 -10.64
N ALA A 349 -2.68 -12.64 -11.02
CA ALA A 349 -2.67 -13.94 -10.37
C ALA A 349 -1.28 -14.61 -10.55
N PHE A 350 -0.92 -15.50 -9.65
CA PHE A 350 0.32 -16.28 -9.76
C PHE A 350 0.10 -17.74 -9.38
N GLU A 351 1.08 -18.55 -9.74
CA GLU A 351 1.19 -19.93 -9.29
C GLU A 351 2.58 -20.12 -8.68
N ASP A 352 2.63 -20.86 -7.58
CA ASP A 352 3.87 -21.31 -6.97
C ASP A 352 4.10 -22.78 -7.33
N ASP A 353 5.36 -23.23 -7.30
CA ASP A 353 5.74 -24.65 -7.40
C ASP A 353 6.60 -25.06 -6.19
N GLU A 354 7.18 -26.26 -6.20
CA GLU A 354 7.99 -26.80 -5.09
C GLU A 354 9.24 -25.95 -4.77
N GLU A 355 9.78 -25.21 -5.75
CA GLU A 355 11.02 -24.45 -5.61
C GLU A 355 10.77 -22.92 -5.56
N ASN A 356 9.69 -22.46 -6.19
CA ASN A 356 9.38 -21.06 -6.46
C ASN A 356 8.10 -20.65 -5.76
N HIS A 357 8.25 -20.35 -4.46
CA HIS A 357 7.21 -19.71 -3.68
C HIS A 357 7.41 -18.19 -3.66
N ARG A 358 6.41 -17.43 -4.11
CA ARG A 358 6.47 -15.97 -4.10
C ARG A 358 6.56 -15.43 -2.68
N HIS A 359 7.64 -14.73 -2.36
CA HIS A 359 7.87 -14.17 -1.03
C HIS A 359 8.42 -12.75 -1.10
N LEU A 360 7.61 -11.78 -0.66
CA LEU A 360 8.07 -10.41 -0.45
C LEU A 360 8.06 -10.03 1.03
N LEU A 361 8.97 -9.14 1.41
CA LEU A 361 8.86 -8.35 2.64
C LEU A 361 8.26 -6.99 2.30
N ARG A 362 7.37 -6.47 3.14
CA ARG A 362 6.72 -5.16 2.97
C ARG A 362 6.99 -4.26 4.16
N LEU A 363 7.31 -3.00 3.89
CA LEU A 363 7.35 -1.91 4.87
C LEU A 363 6.37 -0.81 4.45
N TRP A 364 5.71 -0.22 5.44
CA TRP A 364 5.07 1.08 5.33
C TRP A 364 6.03 2.13 5.84
N LEU A 365 6.36 3.10 5.00
CA LEU A 365 7.38 4.09 5.29
C LEU A 365 6.80 5.51 5.24
N SER A 366 7.44 6.41 5.99
CA SER A 366 7.20 7.85 5.97
C SER A 366 8.54 8.59 6.10
N ASN A 367 8.71 9.65 5.31
CA ASN A 367 9.88 10.52 5.35
C ASN A 367 9.46 11.85 5.98
N ARG A 368 10.05 12.23 7.12
CA ARG A 368 9.64 13.45 7.85
C ARG A 368 9.74 14.72 7.02
N ASP A 369 10.73 14.81 6.16
CA ASP A 369 11.05 16.03 5.42
C ASP A 369 10.38 16.09 4.05
N LYS A 370 9.96 14.93 3.51
CA LYS A 370 9.45 14.80 2.15
C LYS A 370 7.97 14.39 2.08
N LYS A 371 7.40 13.90 3.18
CA LYS A 371 5.97 13.56 3.24
C LYS A 371 5.11 14.75 2.83
N TRP A 372 3.99 14.44 2.18
CA TRP A 372 3.03 15.47 1.83
C TRP A 372 2.27 15.92 3.07
N GLU A 373 1.73 17.13 3.02
CA GLU A 373 0.73 17.53 3.98
C GLU A 373 -0.51 16.64 3.81
N LEU A 374 -1.01 16.13 4.92
CA LEU A 374 -2.19 15.28 4.94
C LEU A 374 -3.42 16.16 5.11
N ASP A 375 -4.50 15.75 4.46
CA ASP A 375 -5.83 16.23 4.86
C ASP A 375 -6.09 15.82 6.33
N PRO A 376 -6.70 16.69 7.17
CA PRO A 376 -7.03 16.36 8.55
C PRO A 376 -7.78 15.03 8.72
N GLU A 377 -8.62 14.63 7.75
CA GLU A 377 -9.32 13.33 7.79
C GLU A 377 -8.37 12.12 7.74
N LEU A 378 -7.17 12.28 7.16
CA LEU A 378 -6.16 11.23 7.06
C LEU A 378 -5.20 11.18 8.26
N GLU A 379 -5.10 12.26 9.04
CA GLU A 379 -4.10 12.37 10.11
C GLU A 379 -4.24 11.28 11.18
N LEU A 380 -5.47 10.97 11.60
CA LEU A 380 -5.73 9.93 12.60
C LEU A 380 -5.25 8.54 12.11
N ALA A 381 -5.53 8.22 10.85
CA ALA A 381 -5.12 6.95 10.25
C ALA A 381 -3.58 6.85 10.19
N TRP A 382 -2.89 7.91 9.76
CA TRP A 382 -1.43 7.98 9.76
C TRP A 382 -0.82 7.92 11.16
N ALA A 383 -1.41 8.63 12.12
CA ALA A 383 -0.95 8.63 13.51
C ALA A 383 -1.06 7.24 14.13
N ARG A 384 -2.12 6.49 13.83
CA ARG A 384 -2.22 5.09 14.23
C ARG A 384 -1.03 4.27 13.73
N VAL A 385 -0.58 4.47 12.51
CA VAL A 385 0.51 3.69 11.92
C VAL A 385 1.89 4.13 12.40
N PHE A 386 2.14 5.43 12.52
CA PHE A 386 3.49 5.97 12.72
C PHE A 386 3.73 6.68 14.06
N GLU A 387 2.68 6.98 14.83
CA GLU A 387 2.77 7.76 16.07
C GLU A 387 2.30 7.00 17.32
N ASP A 388 1.50 5.95 17.15
CA ASP A 388 1.02 5.13 18.26
C ASP A 388 2.18 4.48 19.02
N GLN A 389 2.43 4.90 20.26
CA GLN A 389 3.49 4.33 21.12
C GLN A 389 2.94 3.29 22.12
N GLU A 390 1.62 3.12 22.21
CA GLU A 390 0.98 2.21 23.16
C GLU A 390 0.93 0.77 22.63
N ARG A 391 0.88 0.61 21.30
CA ARG A 391 0.98 -0.70 20.66
C ARG A 391 2.44 -1.15 20.54
N ASP A 392 2.67 -2.41 20.88
CA ASP A 392 3.94 -3.11 20.68
C ASP A 392 4.40 -3.03 19.22
N THR A 393 5.69 -3.27 19.00
CA THR A 393 6.25 -3.46 17.66
C THR A 393 6.77 -4.88 17.50
N ARG A 394 6.39 -5.56 16.42
CA ARG A 394 6.87 -6.90 16.06
C ARG A 394 7.70 -6.86 14.79
N TRP A 395 8.86 -7.51 14.85
CA TRP A 395 9.86 -7.55 13.79
C TRP A 395 10.26 -9.00 13.56
N ASP A 396 9.80 -9.57 12.46
CA ASP A 396 10.05 -10.96 12.13
C ASP A 396 10.91 -11.01 10.86
N ALA A 397 12.09 -11.63 10.94
CA ALA A 397 12.95 -11.83 9.77
C ALA A 397 12.43 -12.97 8.87
N ASP A 398 11.75 -13.94 9.47
CA ASP A 398 11.06 -15.06 8.83
C ASP A 398 9.58 -15.09 9.21
N PRO A 399 8.72 -15.69 8.37
CA PRO A 399 7.29 -15.77 8.67
C PRO A 399 7.05 -16.53 9.98
N VAL A 400 6.16 -16.02 10.81
CA VAL A 400 5.74 -16.68 12.05
C VAL A 400 4.59 -17.65 11.73
N TRP A 401 4.74 -18.91 12.12
CA TRP A 401 3.76 -19.97 11.87
C TRP A 401 3.06 -20.40 13.16
N LEU A 402 1.75 -20.64 13.09
CA LEU A 402 0.95 -21.27 14.13
C LEU A 402 0.00 -22.27 13.48
N ASN A 403 0.00 -23.53 13.93
CA ASN A 403 -0.86 -24.60 13.42
C ASN A 403 -0.80 -24.74 11.89
N GLY A 404 0.39 -24.65 11.31
CA GLY A 404 0.61 -24.78 9.85
C GLY A 404 0.17 -23.57 9.02
N LYS A 405 -0.24 -22.47 9.65
CA LYS A 405 -0.63 -21.22 8.98
C LYS A 405 0.27 -20.07 9.40
N ILE A 406 0.56 -19.15 8.49
CA ILE A 406 1.27 -17.91 8.84
C ILE A 406 0.35 -17.04 9.70
N ILE A 407 0.85 -16.62 10.87
CA ILE A 407 0.12 -15.72 11.76
C ILE A 407 0.15 -14.31 11.17
N ARG A 408 -1.02 -13.78 10.87
CA ARG A 408 -1.26 -12.35 10.69
C ARG A 408 -2.51 -11.98 11.47
N ALA A 409 -2.51 -10.84 12.16
CA ALA A 409 -3.77 -10.27 12.65
C ALA A 409 -4.56 -9.69 11.47
N GLU A 410 -5.81 -9.30 11.72
CA GLU A 410 -6.56 -8.47 10.76
C GLU A 410 -5.67 -7.30 10.32
N SER A 411 -5.54 -7.16 9.00
CA SER A 411 -4.76 -6.09 8.39
C SER A 411 -5.32 -4.74 8.84
N CYS A 412 -4.47 -3.71 8.86
CA CYS A 412 -4.96 -2.33 8.92
C CYS A 412 -5.76 -1.92 7.67
N ASP A 413 -5.75 -2.80 6.65
CA ASP A 413 -6.35 -2.62 5.34
C ASP A 413 -7.85 -2.84 5.31
#